data_AF-A0A7C1R7H4-F1
#
_entry.id   AF-A0A7C1R7H4-F1
#
_cell.length_a   1.000
_cell.length_b   1.000
_cell.length_c   1.000
_cell.angle_alpha   90.00
_cell.angle_beta   90.00
_cell.angle_gamma   90.00
#
_symmetry.space_group_name_H-M   'P 1'
#
loop_
_entity.id
_entity.type
_entity.pdbx_description
1 polymer ?
#
loop_
_entity_poly.entity_id
_entity_poly.type
_entity_poly.pdbx_seq_one_letter_code
_entity_poly.pdbx_strand_id
1 'polypeptide(L)'
;LNPAEPPLLMRDTVYVLSEAANEAEVEASVEEMVAAVNSYVPGYRLKQKVQFDRIPEDQPINVPGLGQFSGLKTSIFLEVEGAAHYLPAYAGNLDIMTSATLGTAERIAESLVN
;
A
#
# COMPACT_ATOMS: atom_id res chain seq x y z
N LEU A 1 -2.94 14.59 -9.73
CA LEU A 1 -1.92 14.48 -10.79
C LEU A 1 -0.98 15.67 -10.66
N ASN A 2 0.32 15.44 -10.54
CA ASN A 2 1.33 16.48 -10.30
C ASN A 2 2.29 16.57 -11.50
N PRO A 3 2.43 17.74 -12.16
CA PRO A 3 3.24 17.90 -13.37
C PRO A 3 4.70 18.34 -13.09
N ALA A 4 5.24 18.04 -11.91
CA ALA A 4 6.61 18.43 -11.55
C ALA A 4 7.68 17.82 -12.46
N GLU A 5 8.80 18.53 -12.60
CA GLU A 5 10.00 18.10 -13.33
C GLU A 5 11.23 18.09 -12.39
N PRO A 6 11.96 16.97 -12.24
CA PRO A 6 11.73 15.69 -12.92
C PRO A 6 10.43 15.00 -12.44
N PRO A 7 9.83 14.11 -13.26
CA PRO A 7 8.60 13.43 -12.91
C PRO A 7 8.73 12.65 -11.60
N LEU A 8 7.69 12.73 -10.77
CA LEU A 8 7.67 12.12 -9.45
C LEU A 8 7.45 10.61 -9.55
N LEU A 9 8.13 9.84 -8.69
CA LEU A 9 7.75 8.45 -8.44
C LEU A 9 6.29 8.39 -7.96
N MET A 10 5.61 7.29 -8.29
CA MET A 10 4.29 7.01 -7.73
C MET A 10 4.37 6.94 -6.20
N ARG A 11 3.39 7.57 -5.54
CA ARG A 11 3.23 7.58 -4.09
C ARG A 11 1.79 7.25 -3.75
N ASP A 12 1.62 6.35 -2.80
CA ASP A 12 0.32 6.01 -2.23
C ASP A 12 0.39 6.22 -0.72
N THR A 13 -0.72 6.67 -0.15
CA THR A 13 -0.87 6.78 1.29
C THR A 13 -2.17 6.07 1.67
N VAL A 14 -2.05 5.08 2.54
CA VAL A 14 -3.19 4.32 3.05
C VAL A 14 -3.42 4.74 4.48
N TYR A 15 -4.63 5.24 4.77
CA TYR A 15 -5.11 5.46 6.13
C TYR A 15 -6.12 4.38 6.48
N VAL A 16 -5.87 3.66 7.56
CA VAL A 16 -6.77 2.66 8.11
C VAL A 16 -7.17 3.10 9.52
N LEU A 17 -8.46 3.10 9.79
CA LEU A 17 -9.02 3.27 11.12
C LEU A 17 -9.56 1.92 11.58
N SER A 18 -8.95 1.35 12.63
CA SER A 18 -9.34 0.07 13.21
C SER A 18 -9.69 0.23 14.68
N GLU A 19 -10.22 -0.85 15.27
CA GLU A 19 -10.21 -1.02 16.73
C GLU A 19 -8.77 -0.94 17.27
N ALA A 20 -8.63 -0.82 18.59
CA ALA A 20 -7.32 -0.86 19.23
C ALA A 20 -6.58 -2.15 18.88
N ALA A 21 -5.35 -2.02 18.40
CA ALA A 21 -4.52 -3.14 17.95
C ALA A 21 -3.07 -2.97 18.44
N ASN A 22 -2.32 -4.06 18.44
CA ASN A 22 -0.90 -4.04 18.74
C ASN A 22 -0.13 -3.46 17.54
N GLU A 23 0.51 -2.31 17.72
CA GLU A 23 1.25 -1.61 16.67
C GLU A 23 2.37 -2.47 16.05
N ALA A 24 3.06 -3.29 16.84
CA ALA A 24 4.14 -4.15 16.34
C ALA A 24 3.61 -5.31 15.48
N GLU A 25 2.44 -5.86 15.82
CA GLU A 25 1.79 -6.89 14.99
C GLU A 25 1.27 -6.29 13.67
N VAL A 26 0.73 -5.07 13.72
CA VAL A 26 0.30 -4.36 12.51
C VAL A 26 1.50 -4.03 11.63
N GLU A 27 2.60 -3.51 12.19
CA GLU A 27 3.82 -3.21 11.43
C GLU A 27 4.39 -4.47 10.78
N ALA A 28 4.51 -5.57 11.52
CA ALA A 28 4.99 -6.85 10.99
C ALA A 28 4.11 -7.37 9.84
N SER A 29 2.78 -7.29 9.98
CA SER A 29 1.83 -7.69 8.92
C SER A 29 1.96 -6.81 7.68
N VAL A 30 2.16 -5.50 7.84
CA VAL A 30 2.38 -4.58 6.71
C VAL A 30 3.71 -4.89 6.02
N GLU A 31 4.79 -5.15 6.76
CA GLU A 31 6.08 -5.52 6.20
C GLU A 31 6.03 -6.84 5.42
N GLU A 32 5.33 -7.85 5.94
CA GLU A 32 5.08 -9.12 5.24
C GLU A 32 4.33 -8.88 3.92
N MET A 33 3.27 -8.07 3.95
CA MET A 33 2.50 -7.75 2.75
C MET A 33 3.34 -6.96 1.73
N VAL A 34 4.15 -6.01 2.19
CA VAL A 34 5.07 -5.27 1.32
C VAL A 34 6.07 -6.22 0.66
N ALA A 35 6.62 -7.18 1.39
CA ALA A 35 7.51 -8.19 0.83
C ALA A 35 6.79 -9.09 -0.20
N ALA A 36 5.54 -9.48 0.07
CA ALA A 36 4.73 -10.26 -0.85
C ALA A 36 4.43 -9.50 -2.15
N VAL A 37 4.13 -8.20 -2.09
CA VAL A 37 3.93 -7.36 -3.29
C VAL A 37 5.26 -7.13 -4.01
N ASN A 38 6.34 -6.91 -3.26
CA ASN A 38 7.67 -6.70 -3.80
C ASN A 38 8.13 -7.87 -4.69
N SER A 39 7.72 -9.10 -4.37
CA SER A 39 8.11 -10.29 -5.13
C SER A 39 7.67 -10.27 -6.60
N TYR A 40 6.62 -9.52 -6.94
CA TYR A 40 6.17 -9.34 -8.32
C TYR A 40 6.25 -7.88 -8.81
N VAL A 41 6.50 -6.90 -7.92
CA VAL A 41 6.81 -5.51 -8.27
C VAL A 41 8.00 -5.04 -7.43
N PRO A 42 9.26 -5.26 -7.88
CA PRO A 42 10.46 -5.05 -7.05
C PRO A 42 10.65 -3.61 -6.53
N GLY A 43 10.06 -2.62 -7.20
CA GLY A 43 10.12 -1.22 -6.77
C GLY A 43 9.03 -0.82 -5.76
N TYR A 44 8.09 -1.71 -5.41
CA TYR A 44 7.07 -1.47 -4.39
C TYR A 44 7.68 -1.57 -2.99
N ARG A 45 7.63 -0.48 -2.22
CA ARG A 45 8.25 -0.40 -0.90
C ARG A 45 7.62 0.65 0.01
N LEU A 46 7.85 0.51 1.31
CA LEU A 46 7.57 1.56 2.28
C LEU A 46 8.50 2.75 2.05
N LYS A 47 7.94 3.95 1.96
CA LYS A 47 8.69 5.21 1.96
C LYS A 47 9.06 5.64 3.38
N GLN A 48 8.23 5.30 4.34
CA GLN A 48 8.40 5.63 5.75
C GLN A 48 8.01 4.39 6.57
N LYS A 49 8.52 4.31 7.80
CA LYS A 49 7.98 3.36 8.79
C LYS A 49 6.48 3.57 8.93
N VAL A 50 5.75 2.52 9.28
CA VAL A 50 4.32 2.62 9.56
C VAL A 50 4.12 3.61 10.72
N GLN A 51 3.20 4.56 10.54
CA GLN A 51 2.91 5.56 11.57
C GLN A 51 1.58 5.24 12.25
N PHE A 52 1.52 5.45 13.55
CA PHE A 52 0.37 5.13 14.38
C PHE A 52 -0.10 6.35 15.16
N ASP A 53 -1.40 6.60 15.12
CA ASP A 53 -2.06 7.56 16.00
C ASP A 53 -3.12 6.80 16.82
N ARG A 54 -2.99 6.80 18.16
CA ARG A 54 -4.00 6.22 19.06
C ARG A 54 -5.16 7.19 19.22
N ILE A 55 -6.38 6.68 19.11
CA ILE A 55 -7.62 7.44 19.25
C ILE A 55 -8.34 6.93 20.50
N PRO A 56 -8.28 7.66 21.62
CA PRO A 56 -8.84 7.18 22.86
C PRO A 56 -10.38 7.26 22.85
N GLU A 57 -11.04 6.40 23.63
CA GLU A 57 -12.51 6.32 23.69
C GLU A 57 -13.18 7.59 24.23
N ASP A 58 -12.49 8.37 25.05
CA ASP A 58 -12.98 9.63 25.61
C ASP A 58 -12.88 10.81 24.62
N GLN A 59 -12.09 10.67 23.54
CA GLN A 59 -11.93 11.66 22.47
C GLN A 59 -12.01 10.97 21.10
N PRO A 60 -13.16 10.39 20.74
CA PRO A 60 -13.33 9.69 19.47
C PRO A 60 -13.32 10.68 18.30
N ILE A 61 -12.98 10.17 17.11
CA ILE A 61 -13.10 10.92 15.86
C ILE A 61 -14.45 10.68 15.20
N ASN A 62 -15.06 11.76 14.71
CA ASN A 62 -16.29 11.67 13.92
C ASN A 62 -15.95 11.42 12.44
N VAL A 63 -16.45 10.32 11.89
CA VAL A 63 -16.48 10.09 10.44
C VAL A 63 -17.90 10.39 9.95
N PRO A 64 -18.13 11.51 9.23
CA PRO A 64 -19.47 11.91 8.81
C PRO A 64 -20.18 10.81 8.02
N GLY A 65 -21.39 10.44 8.44
CA GLY A 65 -22.20 9.39 7.82
C GLY A 65 -21.88 7.97 8.31
N LEU A 66 -20.84 7.76 9.11
CA LEU A 66 -20.52 6.46 9.71
C LEU A 66 -20.63 6.45 11.24
N GLY A 67 -20.16 7.50 11.93
CA GLY A 67 -20.25 7.61 13.37
C GLY A 67 -18.95 8.04 14.06
N GLN A 68 -18.91 7.80 15.38
CA GLN A 68 -17.77 8.09 16.24
C GLN A 68 -16.90 6.84 16.39
N PHE A 69 -15.59 7.00 16.27
CA PHE A 69 -14.64 5.90 16.30
C PHE A 69 -13.48 6.20 17.25
N SER A 70 -13.09 5.19 18.00
CA SER A 70 -11.86 5.10 18.78
C SER A 70 -11.06 3.89 18.30
N GLY A 71 -9.82 3.77 18.76
CA GLY A 71 -8.92 2.67 18.41
C GLY A 71 -7.58 3.15 17.88
N LEU A 72 -7.18 2.63 16.72
CA LEU A 72 -5.88 2.89 16.13
C LEU A 72 -6.04 3.40 14.70
N LYS A 73 -5.42 4.54 14.41
CA LYS A 73 -5.19 5.00 13.04
C LYS A 73 -3.80 4.58 12.60
N THR A 74 -3.75 3.82 11.52
CA THR A 74 -2.52 3.37 10.87
C THR A 74 -2.33 4.15 9.57
N SER A 75 -1.16 4.75 9.39
CA SER A 75 -0.79 5.49 8.19
C SER A 75 0.39 4.81 7.50
N ILE A 76 0.19 4.32 6.29
CA ILE A 76 1.18 3.60 5.49
C ILE A 76 1.54 4.47 4.29
N PHE A 77 2.82 4.76 4.13
CA PHE A 77 3.33 5.59 3.04
C PHE A 77 4.16 4.74 2.11
N LEU A 78 3.70 4.58 0.88
CA LEU A 78 4.33 3.76 -0.13
C LEU A 78 5.00 4.62 -1.20
N GLU A 79 6.02 4.07 -1.83
CA GLU A 79 6.49 4.51 -3.13
C GLU A 79 6.65 3.31 -4.06
N VAL A 80 6.35 3.51 -5.34
CA VAL A 80 6.43 2.46 -6.35
C VAL A 80 7.30 2.95 -7.50
N GLU A 81 8.44 2.30 -7.66
CA GLU A 81 9.33 2.47 -8.79
C GLU A 81 9.04 1.39 -9.83
N GLY A 82 8.89 1.78 -11.09
CA GLY A 82 8.70 0.86 -12.20
C GLY A 82 10.04 0.26 -12.67
N ALA A 83 9.97 -0.93 -13.25
CA ALA A 83 11.06 -1.63 -13.94
C ALA A 83 11.49 -0.96 -15.27
N ALA A 84 10.79 0.09 -15.66
CA ALA A 84 11.05 0.89 -16.85
C ALA A 84 10.96 0.12 -18.19
N HIS A 85 10.03 -0.84 -18.28
CA HIS A 85 9.82 -1.63 -19.50
C HIS A 85 9.36 -0.81 -20.71
N TYR A 86 8.61 0.28 -20.48
CA TYR A 86 8.08 1.14 -21.54
C TYR A 86 8.27 2.63 -21.25
N LEU A 87 7.77 3.12 -20.10
CA LEU A 87 8.08 4.45 -19.58
C LEU A 87 9.26 4.40 -18.59
N PRO A 88 9.91 5.51 -18.24
CA PRO A 88 10.96 5.51 -17.23
C PRO A 88 10.45 5.08 -15.84
N ALA A 89 11.38 4.81 -14.92
CA ALA A 89 11.12 4.22 -13.61
C ALA A 89 10.14 4.99 -12.71
N TYR A 90 9.84 6.26 -13.00
CA TYR A 90 8.80 7.01 -12.29
C TYR A 90 7.39 6.44 -12.49
N ALA A 91 7.15 5.71 -13.58
CA ALA A 91 5.85 5.18 -13.96
C ALA A 91 5.49 3.86 -13.26
N GLY A 92 5.82 3.72 -11.96
CA GLY A 92 5.52 2.52 -11.17
C GLY A 92 4.02 2.19 -11.07
N ASN A 93 3.15 3.17 -11.33
CA ASN A 93 1.70 3.01 -11.45
C ASN A 93 1.28 2.09 -12.60
N LEU A 94 2.07 2.00 -13.67
CA LEU A 94 1.82 1.04 -14.73
C LEU A 94 2.25 -0.36 -14.31
N ASP A 95 3.46 -0.47 -13.76
CA ASP A 95 4.06 -1.76 -13.40
C ASP A 95 3.29 -2.49 -12.31
N ILE A 96 2.75 -1.79 -11.31
CA ILE A 96 1.91 -2.41 -10.28
C ILE A 96 0.65 -3.06 -10.88
N MET A 97 0.04 -2.42 -11.88
CA MET A 97 -1.17 -2.92 -12.54
C MET A 97 -0.85 -4.06 -13.52
N THR A 98 0.17 -3.89 -14.36
CA THR A 98 0.51 -4.88 -15.39
C THR A 98 1.09 -6.16 -14.77
N SER A 99 1.92 -6.04 -13.73
CA SER A 99 2.49 -7.21 -13.03
C SER A 99 1.41 -8.01 -12.30
N ALA A 100 0.47 -7.34 -11.63
CA ALA A 100 -0.66 -8.02 -10.99
C ALA A 100 -1.57 -8.72 -12.02
N THR A 101 -1.79 -8.08 -13.18
CA THR A 101 -2.58 -8.66 -14.28
C THR A 101 -1.91 -9.92 -14.83
N LEU A 102 -0.60 -9.84 -15.10
CA LEU A 102 0.18 -10.97 -15.59
C LEU A 102 0.17 -12.13 -14.58
N GLY A 103 0.51 -11.87 -13.31
CA GLY A 103 0.52 -12.90 -12.27
C GLY A 103 -0.84 -13.56 -12.05
N THR A 104 -1.94 -12.80 -12.21
CA THR A 104 -3.30 -13.37 -12.18
C THR A 104 -3.53 -14.33 -13.34
N ALA A 105 -3.19 -13.92 -14.56
CA ALA A 105 -3.37 -14.74 -15.76
C ALA A 105 -2.51 -16.01 -15.74
N GLU A 106 -1.27 -15.90 -15.25
CA GLU A 106 -0.37 -17.05 -15.06
C GLU A 106 -0.98 -18.07 -14.08
N ARG A 107 -1.49 -17.62 -12.94
CA ARG A 107 -2.14 -18.49 -11.95
C ARG A 107 -3.37 -19.21 -12.50
N ILE A 108 -4.15 -18.54 -13.35
CA ILE A 108 -5.29 -19.16 -14.05
C ILE A 108 -4.79 -20.19 -15.05
N ALA A 109 -3.75 -19.88 -15.84
CA ALA A 109 -3.19 -20.82 -16.80
C ALA A 109 -2.63 -22.07 -16.11
N GLU A 110 -1.92 -21.91 -14.99
CA GLU A 110 -1.41 -23.01 -14.17
C GLU A 110 -2.52 -23.94 -13.66
N SER A 111 -3.69 -23.40 -13.29
CA SER A 111 -4.81 -24.21 -12.78
C SER A 111 -5.59 -24.95 -13.87
N LEU A 112 -5.38 -24.61 -15.15
CA LEU A 112 -6.01 -25.29 -16.29
C LEU A 112 -5.18 -26.47 -16.81
N VAL A 113 -3.89 -26.54 -16.48
CA VAL A 113 -2.96 -27.57 -16.97
C VAL A 113 -2.59 -28.60 -15.89
N ASN A 114 -2.92 -28.33 -14.63
CA ASN A 114 -2.82 -29.27 -13.49
C ASN A 114 -4.18 -29.90 -13.17
#